data_AF-A0A2N6K6I8-F1
#
_entry.id   AF-A0A2N6K6I8-F1
#
_cell.length_a   1.000
_cell.length_b   1.000
_cell.length_c   1.000
_cell.angle_alpha   90.00
_cell.angle_beta   90.00
_cell.angle_gamma   90.00
#
_symmetry.space_group_name_H-M   'P 1'
#
loop_
_entity.id
_entity.type
_entity.pdbx_description
1 polymer ?
#
loop_
_entity_poly.entity_id
_entity_poly.type
_entity_poly.pdbx_seq_one_letter_code
_entity_poly.pdbx_strand_id
1 'polypeptide(L)'
;MKNISKLTQIFWIGLIILLFSFCVTDVAAARGGCFARGTAILTTEGYKPIEQLDQSDRIIGYNFTTQHPEEGNIGEIQVLSSPGYFLINDKIKVTESHPFYIKTSTGVKVVKAQKLKPGDQLVGEESHPVISSLEYVNKPITVYNLISVSPNHNFYADGILVHNKGGGGGGGGGGGGYGGARYGGH
;
A
#
# COMPACT_ATOMS: atom_id res chain seq x y z
N MET A 1 31.95 20.12 -60.81
CA MET A 1 31.23 18.84 -60.92
C MET A 1 31.74 17.89 -59.85
N LYS A 2 30.83 17.43 -58.96
CA LYS A 2 30.94 16.30 -58.01
C LYS A 2 31.95 16.47 -56.85
N ASN A 3 31.50 16.98 -55.70
CA ASN A 3 30.87 16.26 -54.56
C ASN A 3 31.92 15.51 -53.73
N ILE A 4 32.35 16.07 -52.59
CA ILE A 4 31.74 15.83 -51.26
C ILE A 4 31.54 14.34 -51.02
N SER A 5 32.46 13.71 -50.28
CA SER A 5 32.17 12.64 -49.29
C SER A 5 33.42 11.82 -48.95
N LYS A 6 34.37 12.41 -48.20
CA LYS A 6 35.18 11.65 -47.23
C LYS A 6 35.42 12.45 -45.95
N LEU A 7 34.37 13.15 -45.50
CA LEU A 7 34.25 13.70 -44.15
C LEU A 7 33.20 12.89 -43.36
N THR A 8 33.29 11.56 -43.45
CA THR A 8 32.35 10.60 -42.83
C THR A 8 33.09 9.57 -41.98
N GLN A 9 34.18 9.97 -41.33
CA GLN A 9 34.90 9.16 -40.34
C GLN A 9 34.95 9.81 -38.95
N ILE A 10 33.92 10.59 -38.56
CA ILE A 10 33.80 11.17 -37.21
C ILE A 10 32.38 10.98 -36.60
N PHE A 11 31.47 10.26 -37.27
CA PHE A 11 30.07 10.13 -36.81
C PHE A 11 29.66 8.72 -36.35
N TRP A 12 30.59 7.93 -35.83
CA TRP A 12 30.33 6.65 -35.15
C TRP A 12 31.44 6.55 -34.09
N ILE A 13 31.27 6.76 -32.79
CA ILE A 13 30.21 6.35 -31.87
C ILE A 13 30.17 7.41 -30.75
N GLY A 14 29.42 8.48 -30.97
CA GLY A 14 28.96 9.37 -29.90
C GLY A 14 27.62 8.88 -29.38
N LEU A 15 27.60 7.77 -28.63
CA LEU A 15 26.37 7.24 -27.99
C LEU A 15 26.65 6.27 -26.83
N ILE A 16 27.73 6.49 -26.09
CA ILE A 16 28.08 5.72 -24.88
C ILE A 16 28.69 6.81 -23.97
N ILE A 17 28.01 7.47 -23.03
CA ILE A 17 27.21 7.01 -21.91
C ILE A 17 26.25 8.17 -21.59
N LEU A 18 24.98 8.04 -21.98
CA LEU A 18 23.89 8.79 -21.33
C LEU A 18 22.78 7.81 -20.97
N LEU A 19 23.19 6.65 -20.44
CA LEU A 19 22.37 5.85 -19.54
C LEU A 19 22.72 6.27 -18.12
N PHE A 20 22.62 7.56 -17.82
CA PHE A 20 22.17 7.93 -16.48
C PHE A 20 20.77 7.37 -16.44
N SER A 21 20.65 6.15 -15.90
CA SER A 21 19.41 5.53 -15.52
C SER A 21 18.67 6.58 -14.74
N PHE A 22 17.76 7.27 -15.42
CA PHE A 22 16.69 8.00 -14.80
C PHE A 22 15.89 6.88 -14.17
N CYS A 23 16.31 6.46 -12.98
CA CYS A 23 15.53 5.65 -12.08
C CYS A 23 14.31 6.52 -11.87
N VAL A 24 13.27 6.27 -12.67
CA VAL A 24 11.94 6.80 -12.45
C VAL A 24 11.60 6.23 -11.08
N THR A 25 11.90 6.99 -10.03
CA THR A 25 11.49 6.64 -8.70
C THR A 25 9.98 6.82 -8.73
N ASP A 26 9.26 5.74 -9.02
CA ASP A 26 7.81 5.74 -8.94
C ASP A 26 7.45 6.13 -7.50
N VAL A 27 6.96 7.36 -7.36
CA VAL A 27 6.62 7.95 -6.06
C VAL A 27 5.30 7.34 -5.60
N ALA A 28 5.31 6.73 -4.41
CA ALA A 28 4.17 6.00 -3.84
C ALA A 28 2.91 6.85 -3.61
N ALA A 29 3.02 8.18 -3.55
CA ALA A 29 1.94 9.10 -3.17
C ALA A 29 0.63 8.91 -3.98
N ALA A 30 0.73 8.48 -5.24
CA ALA A 30 -0.43 8.36 -6.13
C ALA A 30 -1.04 6.95 -6.22
N ARG A 31 -0.38 5.88 -5.74
CA ARG A 31 -0.68 4.50 -6.17
C ARG A 31 -1.44 3.63 -5.14
N GLY A 32 -2.06 4.22 -4.13
CA GLY A 32 -2.72 3.47 -3.04
C GLY A 32 -1.87 3.36 -1.78
N GLY A 33 -2.43 2.73 -0.74
CA GLY A 33 -1.75 2.58 0.54
C GLY A 33 -0.61 1.56 0.45
N CYS A 34 0.59 1.88 0.93
CA CYS A 34 1.76 0.99 0.90
C CYS A 34 2.34 0.79 2.31
N PHE A 35 3.00 -0.34 2.53
CA PHE A 35 3.71 -0.65 3.78
C PHE A 35 5.22 -0.75 3.58
N ALA A 36 6.00 -0.46 4.61
CA ALA A 36 7.44 -0.66 4.55
C ALA A 36 7.82 -2.16 4.55
N ARG A 37 9.07 -2.42 4.17
CA ARG A 37 9.74 -3.72 4.38
C ARG A 37 9.56 -4.22 5.81
N GLY A 38 9.36 -5.53 5.97
CA GLY A 38 9.29 -6.22 7.25
C GLY A 38 7.88 -6.27 7.86
N THR A 39 6.91 -5.52 7.30
CA THR A 39 5.51 -5.65 7.70
C THR A 39 5.04 -7.08 7.43
N ALA A 40 4.58 -7.76 8.48
CA ALA A 40 4.20 -9.16 8.42
C ALA A 40 2.75 -9.28 7.94
N ILE A 41 2.53 -9.96 6.81
CA ILE A 41 1.21 -10.21 6.24
C ILE A 41 0.75 -11.60 6.66
N LEU A 42 -0.48 -11.71 7.13
CA LEU A 42 -1.06 -13.00 7.51
C LEU A 42 -1.41 -13.79 6.25
N THR A 43 -0.76 -14.94 6.07
CA THR A 43 -1.04 -15.92 5.02
C THR A 43 -1.70 -17.18 5.59
N THR A 44 -2.16 -18.07 4.72
CA THR A 44 -2.66 -19.41 5.13
C THR A 44 -1.59 -20.25 5.82
N GLU A 45 -0.31 -19.97 5.55
CA GLU A 45 0.86 -20.66 6.13
C GLU A 45 1.45 -19.90 7.33
N GLY A 46 0.79 -18.82 7.78
CA GLY A 46 1.23 -17.96 8.86
C GLY A 46 1.76 -16.61 8.38
N TYR A 47 2.47 -15.90 9.26
CA TYR A 47 2.96 -14.55 8.95
C TYR A 47 4.17 -14.58 8.01
N LYS A 48 4.06 -13.88 6.87
CA LYS A 48 5.15 -13.68 5.91
C LYS A 48 5.46 -12.19 5.72
N PRO A 49 6.74 -11.75 5.74
CA PRO A 49 7.09 -10.36 5.44
C PRO A 49 6.62 -9.95 4.05
N ILE A 50 6.11 -8.73 3.90
CA ILE A 50 5.52 -8.23 2.65
C ILE A 50 6.48 -8.29 1.45
N GLU A 51 7.79 -8.15 1.68
CA GLU A 51 8.82 -8.24 0.64
C GLU A 51 9.11 -9.67 0.17
N GLN A 52 8.63 -10.68 0.89
CA GLN A 52 8.78 -12.10 0.57
C GLN A 52 7.49 -12.69 -0.01
N LEU A 53 6.40 -11.92 -0.04
CA LEU A 53 5.16 -12.36 -0.66
C LEU A 53 5.33 -12.52 -2.17
N ASP A 54 4.63 -13.51 -2.70
CA ASP A 54 4.49 -13.74 -4.13
C ASP A 54 3.00 -13.93 -4.49
N GLN A 55 2.68 -13.86 -5.79
CA GLN A 55 1.29 -13.92 -6.26
C GLN A 55 0.63 -15.30 -6.05
N SER A 56 1.40 -16.34 -5.78
CA SER A 56 0.85 -17.66 -5.46
C SER A 56 0.36 -17.74 -4.01
N ASP A 57 0.91 -16.92 -3.11
CA ASP A 57 0.48 -16.85 -1.72
C ASP A 57 -1.02 -16.55 -1.58
N ARG A 58 -1.63 -17.18 -0.56
CA ARG A 58 -2.99 -16.87 -0.10
C ARG A 58 -2.89 -16.08 1.19
N ILE A 59 -3.52 -14.92 1.24
CA ILE A 59 -3.54 -14.07 2.44
C ILE A 59 -4.87 -14.16 3.16
N ILE A 60 -4.92 -13.78 4.42
CA ILE A 60 -6.17 -13.74 5.17
C ILE A 60 -6.68 -12.30 5.20
N GLY A 61 -7.93 -12.13 4.79
CA GLY A 61 -8.72 -10.93 4.98
C GLY A 61 -9.93 -11.21 5.86
N TYR A 62 -10.86 -10.26 5.89
CA TYR A 62 -12.09 -10.33 6.66
C TYR A 62 -13.28 -9.99 5.78
N ASN A 63 -14.26 -10.89 5.78
CA ASN A 63 -15.51 -10.70 5.08
C ASN A 63 -16.51 -10.02 6.03
N PHE A 64 -16.79 -8.74 5.79
CA PHE A 64 -17.72 -7.97 6.61
C PHE A 64 -19.19 -8.42 6.47
N THR A 65 -19.53 -9.18 5.43
CA THR A 65 -20.87 -9.74 5.23
C THR A 65 -21.08 -11.00 6.07
N THR A 66 -20.14 -11.95 6.02
CA THR A 66 -20.24 -13.21 6.77
C THR A 66 -19.68 -13.08 8.19
N GLN A 67 -18.95 -12.01 8.49
CA GLN A 67 -18.29 -11.77 9.77
C GLN A 67 -17.22 -12.81 10.13
N HIS A 68 -16.54 -13.36 9.12
CA HIS A 68 -15.48 -14.34 9.29
C HIS A 68 -14.21 -13.97 8.51
N PRO A 69 -13.03 -14.41 8.98
CA PRO A 69 -11.82 -14.40 8.18
C PRO A 69 -12.02 -15.23 6.90
N GLU A 70 -11.46 -14.77 5.80
CA GLU A 70 -11.57 -15.44 4.50
C GLU A 70 -10.26 -15.30 3.73
N GLU A 71 -9.89 -16.36 3.01
CA GLU A 71 -8.72 -16.35 2.14
C GLU A 71 -8.88 -15.36 0.99
N GLY A 72 -7.77 -14.71 0.66
CA GLY A 72 -7.66 -13.72 -0.38
C GLY A 72 -6.51 -14.01 -1.32
N ASN A 73 -6.71 -13.68 -2.58
CA ASN A 73 -5.72 -13.81 -3.65
C ASN A 73 -4.98 -12.48 -3.82
N ILE A 74 -3.66 -12.55 -3.93
CA ILE A 74 -2.80 -11.38 -4.18
C ILE A 74 -2.72 -11.11 -5.69
N GLY A 75 -2.92 -9.85 -6.07
CA GLY A 75 -2.64 -9.35 -7.41
C GLY A 75 -1.15 -9.09 -7.65
N GLU A 76 -0.83 -8.16 -8.53
CA GLU A 76 0.55 -7.69 -8.72
C GLU A 76 1.08 -7.06 -7.43
N ILE A 77 2.37 -7.23 -7.15
CA ILE A 77 3.06 -6.60 -6.02
C ILE A 77 3.98 -5.52 -6.58
N GLN A 78 3.77 -4.27 -6.19
CA GLN A 78 4.62 -3.15 -6.60
C GLN A 78 5.58 -2.77 -5.49
N VAL A 79 6.83 -2.54 -5.88
CA VAL A 79 7.89 -2.00 -5.01
C VAL A 79 8.13 -0.55 -5.42
N LEU A 80 7.91 0.37 -4.50
CA LEU A 80 7.91 1.81 -4.75
C LEU A 80 8.83 2.52 -3.76
N SER A 81 9.13 3.80 -4.03
CA SER A 81 9.79 4.69 -3.07
C SER A 81 8.81 5.72 -2.54
N SER A 82 8.75 5.89 -1.22
CA SER A 82 8.00 6.97 -0.58
C SER A 82 8.97 7.98 0.02
N PRO A 83 8.79 9.30 -0.16
CA PRO A 83 9.69 10.32 0.40
C PRO A 83 9.60 10.42 1.93
N GLY A 84 8.50 9.95 2.51
CA GLY A 84 8.28 9.86 3.95
C GLY A 84 7.22 8.83 4.31
N TYR A 85 7.00 8.62 5.60
CA TYR A 85 6.05 7.64 6.11
C TYR A 85 5.53 8.04 7.49
N PHE A 86 4.40 7.46 7.88
CA PHE A 86 3.93 7.50 9.27
C PHE A 86 4.45 6.28 10.04
N LEU A 87 4.91 6.52 11.26
CA LEU A 87 5.25 5.51 12.26
C LEU A 87 4.12 5.48 13.30
N ILE A 88 3.35 4.40 13.31
CA ILE A 88 2.26 4.18 14.27
C ILE A 88 2.75 3.25 15.38
N ASN A 89 2.59 3.66 16.63
CA ASN A 89 2.99 2.89 17.83
C ASN A 89 4.43 2.35 17.76
N ASP A 90 5.35 3.15 17.20
CA ASP A 90 6.77 2.82 17.01
C ASP A 90 7.05 1.52 16.23
N LYS A 91 6.04 0.97 15.54
CA LYS A 91 6.11 -0.33 14.89
C LYS A 91 5.74 -0.26 13.41
N ILE A 92 4.59 0.31 13.10
CA ILE A 92 4.00 0.21 11.75
C ILE A 92 4.47 1.39 10.92
N LYS A 93 5.21 1.11 9.85
CA LYS A 93 5.69 2.11 8.89
C LYS A 93 4.84 2.06 7.63
N VAL A 94 4.12 3.13 7.36
CA VAL A 94 3.05 3.13 6.35
C VAL A 94 2.99 4.47 5.60
N THR A 95 2.54 4.46 4.35
CA THR A 95 2.33 5.71 3.61
C THR A 95 1.16 6.52 4.19
N GLU A 96 1.21 7.84 4.03
CA GLU A 96 0.20 8.79 4.50
C GLU A 96 -1.23 8.46 4.06
N SER A 97 -1.35 7.88 2.87
CA SER A 97 -2.62 7.64 2.20
C SER A 97 -3.24 6.29 2.53
N HIS A 98 -2.53 5.42 3.27
CA HIS A 98 -2.97 4.06 3.54
C HIS A 98 -4.24 4.03 4.40
N PRO A 99 -5.31 3.37 3.96
CA PRO A 99 -6.57 3.31 4.71
C PRO A 99 -6.59 2.19 5.75
N PHE A 100 -6.82 2.56 7.00
CA PHE A 100 -7.01 1.66 8.14
C PHE A 100 -8.49 1.58 8.54
N TYR A 101 -8.90 0.43 9.09
CA TYR A 101 -10.17 0.31 9.79
C TYR A 101 -10.00 0.70 11.26
N ILE A 102 -10.80 1.64 11.74
CA ILE A 102 -10.92 1.98 13.17
C ILE A 102 -12.29 1.58 13.71
N LYS A 103 -12.34 1.17 14.97
CA LYS A 103 -13.58 0.93 15.70
C LYS A 103 -14.29 2.24 16.01
N THR A 104 -15.61 2.22 15.93
CA THR A 104 -16.50 3.29 16.39
C THR A 104 -17.61 2.69 17.26
N SER A 105 -18.42 3.53 17.90
CA SER A 105 -19.58 3.09 18.67
C SER A 105 -20.63 2.34 17.83
N THR A 106 -20.60 2.48 16.51
CA THR A 106 -21.60 1.93 15.59
C THR A 106 -21.02 0.91 14.59
N GLY A 107 -19.74 0.56 14.70
CA GLY A 107 -19.11 -0.41 13.81
C GLY A 107 -17.65 -0.07 13.52
N VAL A 108 -17.31 0.00 12.23
CA VAL A 108 -15.97 0.33 11.73
C VAL A 108 -16.01 1.50 10.77
N LYS A 109 -14.93 2.26 10.72
CA LYS A 109 -14.74 3.37 9.80
C LYS A 109 -13.38 3.25 9.12
N VAL A 110 -13.33 3.53 7.82
CA VAL A 110 -12.07 3.62 7.07
C VAL A 110 -11.47 5.02 7.21
N VAL A 111 -10.22 5.10 7.66
CA VAL A 111 -9.49 6.35 7.88
C VAL A 111 -8.08 6.23 7.33
N LYS A 112 -7.62 7.22 6.55
CA LYS A 112 -6.25 7.27 6.05
C LYS A 112 -5.25 7.47 7.19
N ALA A 113 -4.04 6.90 7.07
CA ALA A 113 -2.99 6.99 8.09
C ALA A 113 -2.74 8.42 8.59
N GLN A 114 -2.62 9.38 7.67
CA GLN A 114 -2.41 10.80 8.03
C GLN A 114 -3.55 11.47 8.82
N LYS A 115 -4.71 10.81 8.92
CA LYS A 115 -5.90 11.30 9.64
C LYS A 115 -6.18 10.52 10.93
N LEU A 116 -5.41 9.47 11.20
CA LEU A 116 -5.46 8.75 12.47
C LEU A 116 -4.99 9.65 13.61
N LYS A 117 -5.40 9.34 14.83
CA LYS A 117 -5.06 10.10 16.02
C LYS A 117 -4.80 9.18 17.20
N PRO A 118 -3.97 9.60 18.17
CA PRO A 118 -3.89 8.92 19.45
C PRO A 118 -5.29 8.75 20.07
N GLY A 119 -5.58 7.56 20.57
CA GLY A 119 -6.90 7.16 21.08
C GLY A 119 -7.79 6.46 20.06
N ASP A 120 -7.52 6.58 18.75
CA ASP A 120 -8.20 5.73 17.76
C ASP A 120 -7.85 4.27 18.00
N GLN A 121 -8.85 3.39 17.85
CA GLN A 121 -8.67 1.96 18.05
C GLN A 121 -8.70 1.24 16.70
N LEU A 122 -7.59 0.64 16.31
CA LEU A 122 -7.45 -0.12 15.07
C LEU A 122 -8.18 -1.46 15.18
N VAL A 123 -8.73 -1.94 14.07
CA VAL A 123 -9.28 -3.30 14.00
C VAL A 123 -8.13 -4.27 13.78
N GLY A 124 -7.78 -5.06 14.79
CA GLY A 124 -6.84 -6.18 14.64
C GLY A 124 -7.49 -7.56 14.69
N GLU A 125 -6.67 -8.57 14.40
CA GLU A 125 -7.04 -9.98 14.33
C GLU A 125 -7.49 -10.52 15.69
N GLU A 126 -6.60 -10.49 16.68
CA GLU A 126 -6.87 -10.99 18.04
C GLU A 126 -7.24 -9.87 19.02
N SER A 127 -6.68 -8.68 18.80
CA SER A 127 -6.89 -7.51 19.64
C SER A 127 -7.14 -6.28 18.78
N HIS A 128 -7.63 -5.21 19.40
CA HIS A 128 -7.91 -3.95 18.73
C HIS A 128 -6.98 -2.89 19.32
N PRO A 129 -5.75 -2.73 18.79
CA PRO A 129 -4.74 -1.89 19.41
C PRO A 129 -5.14 -0.41 19.34
N VAL A 130 -4.93 0.29 20.45
CA VAL A 130 -5.13 1.74 20.52
C VAL A 130 -3.87 2.43 20.01
N ILE A 131 -4.04 3.48 19.21
CA ILE A 131 -2.94 4.32 18.77
C ILE A 131 -2.47 5.15 19.96
N SER A 132 -1.22 4.98 20.37
CA SER A 132 -0.56 5.77 21.41
C SER A 132 0.37 6.82 20.81
N SER A 133 0.99 6.52 19.67
CA SER A 133 1.88 7.44 18.95
C SER A 133 1.64 7.41 17.45
N LEU A 134 1.78 8.58 16.82
CA LEU A 134 1.71 8.76 15.38
C LEU A 134 2.71 9.86 14.99
N GLU A 135 3.81 9.46 14.35
CA GLU A 135 4.86 10.37 13.91
C GLU A 135 4.98 10.35 12.39
N TYR A 136 5.12 11.52 11.76
CA TYR A 136 5.53 11.60 10.37
C TYR A 136 7.04 11.72 10.27
N VAL A 137 7.67 10.76 9.59
CA VAL A 137 9.11 10.73 9.34
C VAL A 137 9.37 11.11 7.89
N ASN A 138 9.99 12.28 7.68
CA ASN A 138 10.37 12.77 6.36
C ASN A 138 11.70 12.14 5.89
N LYS A 139 11.68 10.82 5.69
CA LYS A 139 12.84 10.05 5.21
C LYS A 139 12.41 9.06 4.13
N PRO A 140 13.12 9.01 2.97
CA PRO A 140 12.82 8.05 1.93
C PRO A 140 12.84 6.61 2.43
N ILE A 141 11.86 5.82 2.02
CA ILE A 141 11.72 4.41 2.39
C ILE A 141 11.14 3.60 1.23
N THR A 142 11.64 2.38 1.06
CA THR A 142 11.05 1.40 0.14
C THR A 142 9.75 0.87 0.73
N VAL A 143 8.69 0.91 -0.08
CA VAL A 143 7.36 0.43 0.30
C VAL A 143 6.81 -0.55 -0.72
N TYR A 144 5.87 -1.37 -0.26
CA TYR A 144 5.25 -2.45 -1.02
C TYR A 144 3.74 -2.23 -1.08
N ASN A 145 3.15 -2.41 -2.25
CA ASN A 145 1.71 -2.33 -2.47
C ASN A 145 1.21 -3.61 -3.13
N LEU A 146 0.14 -4.19 -2.58
CA LEU A 146 -0.61 -5.26 -3.22
C LEU A 146 -1.64 -4.59 -4.15
N ILE A 147 -1.50 -4.73 -5.46
CA ILE A 147 -2.32 -3.99 -6.44
C ILE A 147 -3.78 -4.42 -6.43
N SER A 148 -4.04 -5.65 -6.00
CA SER A 148 -5.38 -6.10 -5.66
C SER A 148 -5.31 -7.19 -4.59
N VAL A 149 -6.35 -7.23 -3.77
CA VAL A 149 -6.67 -8.35 -2.88
C VAL A 149 -8.13 -8.70 -3.11
N SER A 150 -8.42 -9.93 -3.53
CA SER A 150 -9.77 -10.39 -3.86
C SER A 150 -10.15 -11.59 -2.99
N PRO A 151 -11.40 -11.72 -2.52
CA PRO A 151 -12.57 -10.90 -2.87
C PRO A 151 -12.76 -9.66 -1.98
N ASN A 152 -12.18 -9.65 -0.79
CA ASN A 152 -12.59 -8.72 0.27
C ASN A 152 -11.92 -7.34 0.24
N HIS A 153 -10.90 -7.14 -0.61
CA HIS A 153 -10.13 -5.89 -0.70
C HIS A 153 -9.59 -5.42 0.66
N ASN A 154 -9.24 -6.35 1.53
CA ASN A 154 -8.61 -6.10 2.81
C ASN A 154 -7.76 -7.32 3.22
N PHE A 155 -6.82 -7.10 4.12
CA PHE A 155 -5.92 -8.14 4.62
C PHE A 155 -5.36 -7.74 5.99
N TYR A 156 -4.77 -8.70 6.70
CA TYR A 156 -4.08 -8.42 7.95
C TYR A 156 -2.59 -8.12 7.73
N ALA A 157 -2.14 -6.98 8.23
CA ALA A 157 -0.76 -6.51 8.24
C ALA A 157 -0.34 -6.18 9.68
N ASP A 158 0.72 -6.82 10.17
CA ASP A 158 1.17 -6.77 11.57
C ASP A 158 0.03 -7.02 12.59
N GLY A 159 -0.89 -7.92 12.26
CA GLY A 159 -2.07 -8.25 13.07
C GLY A 159 -3.21 -7.23 12.99
N ILE A 160 -3.13 -6.25 12.08
CA ILE A 160 -4.14 -5.20 11.90
C ILE A 160 -4.82 -5.35 10.55
N LEU A 161 -6.15 -5.31 10.55
CA LEU A 161 -6.96 -5.32 9.34
C LEU A 161 -6.83 -3.97 8.63
N VAL A 162 -6.43 -4.00 7.36
CA VAL A 162 -6.20 -2.82 6.55
C VAL A 162 -6.90 -2.93 5.20
N HIS A 163 -7.34 -1.79 4.66
CA HIS A 163 -8.07 -1.76 3.40
C HIS A 163 -7.09 -1.72 2.23
N ASN A 164 -7.27 -2.60 1.26
CA ASN A 164 -6.51 -2.59 0.02
C ASN A 164 -7.18 -1.64 -1.00
N LYS A 165 -6.54 -0.49 -1.28
CA LYS A 165 -7.05 0.46 -2.30
C LYS A 165 -6.63 0.09 -3.73
N GLY A 166 -5.73 -0.89 -3.87
CA GLY A 166 -5.12 -1.29 -5.13
C GLY A 166 -4.18 -0.24 -5.74
N GLY A 167 -3.84 -0.41 -7.02
CA GLY A 167 -2.77 0.32 -7.71
C GLY A 167 -3.14 1.62 -8.45
N GLY A 168 -4.26 2.26 -8.12
CA GLY A 168 -4.86 3.30 -8.96
C GLY A 168 -3.93 4.48 -9.30
N GLY A 169 -3.32 4.45 -10.48
CA GLY A 169 -2.61 5.58 -11.07
C GLY A 169 -3.54 6.46 -11.90
N GLY A 170 -3.79 7.69 -11.45
CA GLY A 170 -4.19 8.85 -12.25
C GLY A 170 -5.55 8.82 -12.97
N GLY A 171 -6.50 9.64 -12.50
CA GLY A 171 -7.64 10.09 -13.31
C GLY A 171 -8.93 10.35 -12.54
N GLY A 172 -9.17 11.64 -12.21
CA GLY A 172 -10.48 12.29 -12.06
C GLY A 172 -11.70 11.55 -11.49
N GLY A 173 -12.23 12.09 -10.39
CA GLY A 173 -13.68 12.20 -10.17
C GLY A 173 -14.35 11.06 -9.39
N GLY A 174 -15.16 11.44 -8.41
CA GLY A 174 -16.12 10.54 -7.76
C GLY A 174 -15.88 10.37 -6.27
N GLY A 175 -16.36 11.32 -5.47
CA GLY A 175 -16.66 11.06 -4.07
C GLY A 175 -17.73 9.95 -3.99
N GLY A 176 -17.29 8.71 -3.87
CA GLY A 176 -18.13 7.58 -3.49
C GLY A 176 -18.46 7.72 -2.01
N GLY A 177 -19.65 8.25 -1.72
CA GLY A 177 -20.23 8.20 -0.38
C GLY A 177 -20.44 6.74 0.01
N TYR A 178 -19.64 6.25 0.96
CA TYR A 178 -19.89 4.96 1.59
C TYR A 178 -21.02 5.17 2.61
N GLY A 179 -22.21 4.71 2.21
CA GLY A 179 -23.41 4.69 3.05
C GLY A 179 -23.16 3.90 4.34
N GLY A 180 -23.51 4.52 5.46
CA GLY A 180 -23.50 3.88 6.76
C GLY A 180 -24.45 2.68 6.76
N ALA A 181 -23.91 1.51 7.06
CA ALA A 181 -24.71 0.37 7.47
C ALA A 181 -25.37 0.71 8.81
N ARG A 182 -26.67 1.02 8.77
CA ARG A 182 -27.54 1.05 9.94
C ARG A 182 -27.73 -0.39 10.39
N TYR A 183 -27.14 -0.75 11.53
CA TYR A 183 -27.51 -1.96 12.26
C TYR A 183 -28.86 -1.70 12.94
N GLY A 184 -29.91 -2.32 12.42
CA GLY A 184 -31.21 -2.45 13.09
C GLY A 184 -31.20 -3.71 13.94
N GLY A 185 -31.43 -3.54 15.25
CA GLY A 185 -31.69 -4.65 16.15
C GLY A 185 -33.14 -5.10 16.07
N HIS A 186 -33.35 -6.40 16.18
CA HIS A 186 -34.48 -7.06 16.84
C HIS A 186 -33.98 -8.39 17.41
#